data_AF-A0A8I2ZHH2-F1
#
_entry.id   AF-A0A8I2ZHH2-F1
#
_cell.length_a   1.000
_cell.length_b   1.000
_cell.length_c   1.000
_cell.angle_alpha   90.00
_cell.angle_beta   90.00
_cell.angle_gamma   90.00
#
_symmetry.space_group_name_H-M   'P 1'
#
loop_
_entity.id
_entity.type
_entity.pdbx_description
1 polymer ?
#
loop_
_entity_poly.entity_id
_entity_poly.type
_entity_poly.pdbx_seq_one_letter_code
_entity_poly.pdbx_strand_id
1 'polypeptide(L)'
;MDLLGNKAGKRAIAQSKILVPELAARIIDECMQIYGGQGLTQHTPLPEMWTYARFVRVADGPDAAHRHQVGREEMKTAQGFRDRHQAYMDRYKKFAEQYGEKFVSFE
;
A
#
# COMPACT_ATOMS: atom_id res chain seq x y z
N MET A 1 -14.35 15.06 11.19
CA MET A 1 -14.87 13.72 10.83
C MET A 1 -15.28 13.79 9.38
N ASP A 2 -14.86 12.84 8.55
CA ASP A 2 -15.22 12.80 7.12
C ASP A 2 -16.69 12.41 6.92
N LEU A 3 -17.25 12.70 5.73
CA LEU A 3 -18.64 12.47 5.32
C LEU A 3 -19.10 11.01 5.53
N LEU A 4 -18.18 10.05 5.40
CA LEU A 4 -18.44 8.61 5.57
C LEU A 4 -18.06 8.05 6.95
N GLY A 5 -17.58 8.93 7.85
CA GLY A 5 -17.14 8.56 9.20
C GLY A 5 -15.75 7.92 9.27
N ASN A 6 -15.14 7.98 10.46
CA ASN A 6 -13.74 7.58 10.67
C ASN A 6 -13.46 6.09 10.38
N LYS A 7 -14.47 5.22 10.44
CA LYS A 7 -14.30 3.78 10.17
C LYS A 7 -14.11 3.49 8.68
N ALA A 8 -14.79 4.23 7.80
CA ALA A 8 -14.69 4.03 6.36
C ALA A 8 -13.30 4.41 5.83
N GLY A 9 -12.71 5.49 6.36
CA GLY A 9 -11.40 6.00 5.93
C GLY A 9 -10.20 5.26 6.53
N LYS A 10 -10.38 4.37 7.52
CA LYS A 10 -9.29 3.75 8.29
C LYS A 10 -8.21 3.11 7.39
N ARG A 11 -8.63 2.41 6.33
CA ARG A 11 -7.72 1.75 5.38
C ARG A 11 -6.86 2.75 4.61
N ALA A 12 -7.51 3.77 4.04
CA ALA A 12 -6.82 4.81 3.27
C ALA A 12 -5.86 5.63 4.14
N ILE A 13 -6.26 5.93 5.39
CA ILE A 13 -5.43 6.65 6.36
C ILE A 13 -4.17 5.85 6.74
N ALA A 14 -4.33 4.54 7.03
CA ALA A 14 -3.19 3.69 7.37
C ALA A 14 -2.22 3.53 6.19
N GLN A 15 -2.74 3.40 4.96
CA GLN A 15 -1.92 3.32 3.75
C GLN A 15 -1.19 4.64 3.47
N SER A 16 -1.86 5.78 3.59
CA SER A 16 -1.25 7.09 3.34
C SER A 16 -0.14 7.39 4.35
N LYS A 17 -0.32 7.01 5.61
CA LYS A 17 0.69 7.19 6.67
C LYS A 17 1.99 6.41 6.43
N ILE A 18 1.94 5.34 5.61
CA ILE A 18 3.13 4.60 5.18
C ILE A 18 3.72 5.25 3.93
N LEU A 19 2.91 5.41 2.89
CA LEU A 19 3.38 5.76 1.55
C LEU A 19 3.86 7.21 1.44
N VAL A 20 3.17 8.16 2.08
CA VAL A 20 3.47 9.59 1.93
C VAL A 20 4.83 9.95 2.53
N PRO A 21 5.17 9.57 3.78
CA PRO A 21 6.48 9.90 4.34
C PRO A 21 7.63 9.17 3.65
N GLU A 22 7.42 7.93 3.20
CA GLU A 22 8.39 7.15 2.42
C GLU A 22 8.71 7.84 1.09
N LEU A 23 7.68 8.26 0.34
CA LEU A 23 7.85 8.96 -0.92
C LEU A 23 8.46 10.34 -0.74
N ALA A 24 8.01 11.10 0.26
CA ALA A 24 8.54 12.42 0.55
C ALA A 24 10.04 12.36 0.85
N ALA A 25 10.48 11.44 1.73
CA ALA A 25 11.89 11.26 2.04
C ALA A 25 12.72 10.95 0.78
N ARG A 26 12.21 10.09 -0.11
CA ARG A 26 12.89 9.74 -1.36
C ARG A 26 13.01 10.91 -2.33
N ILE A 27 11.95 11.68 -2.53
CA ILE A 27 11.98 12.87 -3.39
C ILE A 27 12.95 13.92 -2.84
N ILE A 28 12.92 14.16 -1.52
CA ILE A 28 13.83 15.13 -0.89
C ILE A 28 15.28 14.68 -1.05
N ASP A 29 15.56 13.39 -0.87
CA ASP A 29 16.89 12.80 -1.08
C ASP A 29 17.39 13.00 -2.52
N GLU A 30 16.53 12.75 -3.52
CA GLU A 30 16.83 13.01 -4.93
C GLU A 30 17.13 14.52 -5.17
N CYS A 31 16.36 15.42 -4.53
CA CYS A 31 16.66 16.86 -4.58
C CYS A 31 17.99 17.22 -3.91
N MET A 32 18.31 16.64 -2.76
CA MET A 32 19.60 16.86 -2.08
C MET A 32 20.75 16.44 -2.97
N GLN A 33 20.63 15.31 -3.67
CA GLN A 33 21.63 14.83 -4.61
C GLN A 33 21.86 15.79 -5.78
N ILE A 34 20.79 16.39 -6.33
CA ILE A 34 20.88 17.38 -7.41
C ILE A 34 21.62 18.65 -6.95
N TYR A 35 21.44 19.06 -5.69
CA TYR A 35 22.13 20.23 -5.10
C TYR A 35 23.58 19.94 -4.67
N GLY A 36 24.05 18.69 -4.77
CA GLY A 36 25.40 18.31 -4.36
C GLY A 36 25.70 18.65 -2.90
N GLY A 37 26.91 19.16 -2.63
CA GLY A 37 27.34 19.50 -1.26
C GLY A 37 26.41 20.53 -0.58
N GLN A 38 25.81 21.45 -1.34
CA GLN A 38 24.89 22.45 -0.80
C GLN A 38 23.59 21.81 -0.28
N GLY A 39 23.16 20.69 -0.86
CA GLY A 39 21.98 19.94 -0.43
C GLY A 39 22.09 19.36 0.98
N LEU A 40 23.29 19.31 1.55
CA LEU A 40 23.58 18.85 2.91
C LEU A 40 23.73 19.99 3.94
N THR A 41 23.61 21.25 3.50
CA THR A 41 23.90 22.42 4.34
C THR A 41 22.63 23.19 4.70
N GLN A 42 22.76 24.12 5.64
CA GLN A 42 21.70 25.05 6.06
C GLN A 42 21.37 26.10 4.98
N HIS A 43 22.08 26.11 3.85
CA HIS A 43 21.76 26.99 2.73
C HIS A 43 20.51 26.55 1.95
N THR A 44 19.97 25.36 2.24
CA THR A 44 18.69 24.88 1.71
C THR A 44 17.85 24.32 2.85
N PRO A 45 16.51 24.27 2.71
CA PRO A 45 15.65 23.62 3.70
C PRO A 45 15.68 22.08 3.62
N LEU A 46 16.39 21.50 2.64
CA LEU A 46 16.32 20.08 2.31
C LEU A 46 16.72 19.14 3.48
N PRO A 47 17.80 19.41 4.26
CA PRO A 47 18.16 18.55 5.39
C PRO A 47 17.08 18.49 6.48
N GLU A 48 16.43 19.61 6.77
CA GLU A 48 15.35 19.68 7.76
C GLU A 48 14.11 18.93 7.27
N MET A 49 13.73 19.14 6.01
CA MET A 49 12.62 18.43 5.38
C MET A 49 12.84 16.91 5.37
N TRP A 50 14.04 16.46 5.02
CA TRP A 50 14.39 15.03 5.00
C TRP A 50 14.30 14.43 6.42
N THR A 51 14.85 15.15 7.41
CA THR A 51 14.81 14.73 8.82
C THR A 51 13.38 14.61 9.31
N TYR A 52 12.52 15.58 8.98
CA TYR A 52 11.11 15.55 9.34
C TYR A 52 10.37 14.38 8.67
N ALA A 53 10.56 14.17 7.36
CA ALA A 53 9.98 13.03 6.66
C ALA A 53 10.41 11.70 7.29
N ARG A 54 11.68 11.57 7.67
CA ARG A 54 12.20 10.39 8.38
C ARG A 54 11.61 10.21 9.77
N PHE A 55 11.40 11.30 10.50
CA PHE A 55 10.74 11.31 11.81
C PHE A 55 9.28 10.85 11.71
N VAL A 56 8.54 11.34 10.72
CA VAL A 56 7.12 10.97 10.52
C VAL A 56 6.94 9.47 10.26
N ARG A 57 7.96 8.75 9.76
CA ARG A 57 7.91 7.27 9.62
C ARG A 57 7.93 6.51 10.95
N VAL A 58 8.17 7.20 12.07
CA VAL A 58 8.18 6.65 13.43
C VAL A 58 7.06 7.27 14.27
N ALA A 59 6.84 8.58 14.13
CA ALA A 59 5.78 9.31 14.81
C ALA A 59 4.40 8.69 14.50
N ASP A 60 3.50 8.68 15.49
CA ASP A 60 2.15 8.13 15.37
C ASP A 60 2.09 6.67 14.87
N GLY A 61 3.14 5.90 15.19
CA GLY A 61 3.26 4.49 14.86
C GLY A 61 4.25 4.26 13.71
N PRO A 62 5.20 3.33 13.88
CA PRO A 62 6.18 3.03 12.85
C PRO A 62 5.53 2.36 11.63
N ASP A 63 6.15 2.50 10.46
CA ASP A 63 5.67 1.90 9.21
C ASP A 63 5.31 0.41 9.34
N ALA A 64 6.09 -0.37 10.09
CA ALA A 64 5.84 -1.79 10.31
C ALA A 64 4.52 -2.06 11.02
N ALA A 65 4.15 -1.23 12.00
CA ALA A 65 2.88 -1.36 12.73
C ALA A 65 1.69 -1.07 11.80
N HIS A 66 1.78 -0.01 11.00
CA HIS A 66 0.75 0.33 10.01
C HIS A 66 0.65 -0.74 8.92
N ARG A 67 1.77 -1.23 8.38
CA ARG A 67 1.80 -2.32 7.38
C ARG A 67 1.18 -3.60 7.92
N HIS A 68 1.47 -3.96 9.17
CA HIS A 68 0.85 -5.11 9.82
C HIS A 68 -0.66 -4.94 9.99
N GLN A 69 -1.11 -3.75 10.43
CA GLN A 69 -2.54 -3.45 10.54
C GLN A 69 -3.25 -3.55 9.20
N VAL A 70 -2.72 -2.91 8.16
CA VAL A 70 -3.26 -2.99 6.79
C VAL A 70 -3.30 -4.45 6.33
N GLY A 71 -2.19 -5.18 6.45
CA GLY A 71 -2.12 -6.60 6.06
C GLY A 71 -3.18 -7.47 6.75
N ARG A 72 -3.41 -7.28 8.06
CA ARG A 72 -4.47 -7.99 8.78
C ARG A 72 -5.88 -7.67 8.24
N GLU A 73 -6.14 -6.42 7.87
CA GLU A 73 -7.43 -6.05 7.28
C GLU A 73 -7.56 -6.58 5.85
N GLU A 74 -6.49 -6.54 5.04
CA GLU A 74 -6.49 -7.12 3.68
C GLU A 74 -6.78 -8.63 3.71
N MET A 75 -6.18 -9.37 4.65
CA MET A 75 -6.40 -10.82 4.77
C MET A 75 -7.86 -11.18 5.05
N LYS A 76 -8.64 -10.31 5.70
CA LYS A 76 -10.08 -10.54 5.89
C LYS A 76 -10.86 -10.49 4.58
N THR A 77 -10.36 -9.77 3.58
CA THR A 77 -10.98 -9.69 2.25
C THR A 77 -10.70 -10.92 1.40
N ALA A 78 -9.70 -11.74 1.77
CA ALA A 78 -9.22 -12.88 0.99
C ALA A 78 -10.33 -13.89 0.66
N GLN A 79 -11.29 -14.10 1.58
CA GLN A 79 -12.38 -15.04 1.36
C GLN A 79 -13.21 -14.66 0.11
N GLY A 80 -13.55 -13.38 -0.06
CA GLY A 80 -14.30 -12.93 -1.23
C GLY A 80 -13.53 -13.05 -2.56
N PHE A 81 -12.19 -13.10 -2.53
CA PHE A 81 -11.40 -13.44 -3.72
C PHE A 81 -11.45 -14.93 -4.02
N ARG A 82 -11.33 -15.78 -2.99
CA ARG A 82 -11.43 -17.23 -3.12
C ARG A 82 -12.79 -17.67 -3.65
N ASP A 83 -13.87 -17.12 -3.09
CA ASP A 83 -15.23 -17.45 -3.51
C ASP A 83 -15.47 -17.08 -4.98
N ARG A 84 -14.97 -15.90 -5.40
CA ARG A 84 -15.05 -15.49 -6.81
C ARG A 84 -14.24 -16.41 -7.72
N HIS A 85 -13.03 -16.78 -7.31
CA HIS A 85 -12.19 -17.71 -8.06
C HIS A 85 -12.90 -19.06 -8.23
N GLN A 86 -13.45 -19.62 -7.15
CA GLN A 86 -14.22 -20.86 -7.20
C GLN A 86 -15.41 -20.74 -8.16
N ALA A 87 -16.17 -19.64 -8.08
CA ALA A 87 -17.29 -19.39 -8.98
C ALA A 87 -16.87 -19.26 -10.46
N TYR A 88 -15.65 -18.77 -10.75
CA TYR A 88 -15.10 -18.80 -12.10
C TYR A 88 -14.76 -20.22 -12.55
N MET A 89 -14.12 -21.02 -11.68
CA MET A 89 -13.78 -22.41 -11.99
C MET A 89 -15.01 -23.29 -12.19
N ASP A 90 -16.04 -23.13 -11.37
CA ASP A 90 -17.30 -23.86 -11.51
C ASP A 90 -17.99 -23.54 -12.84
N ARG A 91 -17.96 -22.26 -13.27
CA ARG A 91 -18.49 -21.86 -14.58
C ARG A 91 -17.66 -22.41 -15.72
N TYR A 92 -16.34 -22.34 -15.63
CA TYR A 92 -15.45 -22.91 -16.64
C TYR A 92 -15.68 -24.42 -16.80
N LYS A 93 -15.81 -25.16 -15.70
CA LYS A 93 -16.12 -26.59 -15.72
C LYS A 93 -17.44 -26.89 -16.43
N LYS A 94 -18.50 -26.15 -16.10
CA LYS A 94 -19.81 -26.30 -16.76
C LYS A 94 -19.74 -26.06 -18.27
N PHE A 95 -19.00 -25.03 -18.70
CA PHE A 95 -18.82 -24.75 -20.13
C PHE A 95 -17.97 -25.81 -20.82
N ALA A 96 -16.90 -26.28 -20.19
CA ALA A 96 -16.07 -27.35 -20.72
C ALA A 96 -16.90 -28.63 -20.97
N GLU A 97 -17.72 -29.02 -20.00
CA GLU A 97 -18.67 -30.15 -20.14
C GLU A 97 -19.69 -29.92 -21.26
N GLN A 98 -20.26 -28.71 -21.37
CA GLN A 98 -21.25 -28.37 -22.40
C GLN A 98 -20.68 -28.47 -23.83
N TYR A 99 -19.42 -28.06 -24.03
CA TYR A 99 -18.80 -28.02 -25.35
C TYR A 99 -17.93 -29.26 -25.65
N GLY A 100 -17.89 -30.24 -24.74
CA GLY A 100 -17.05 -31.44 -24.89
C GLY A 100 -15.55 -31.14 -24.81
N GLU A 101 -15.18 -30.00 -24.24
CA GLU A 101 -13.80 -29.55 -24.07
C GLU A 101 -13.21 -30.05 -22.74
N LYS A 102 -11.90 -30.23 -22.70
CA LYS A 102 -11.23 -30.68 -21.46
C LYS A 102 -11.10 -29.52 -20.47
N PHE A 103 -11.63 -29.70 -19.26
CA PHE A 103 -11.35 -28.80 -18.15
C PHE A 103 -9.89 -28.95 -17.70
N VAL A 104 -9.15 -27.85 -17.66
CA VAL A 104 -7.76 -27.79 -17.17
C VAL A 104 -7.70 -26.80 -16.00
N SER A 105 -7.56 -27.31 -14.77
CA SER A 105 -7.18 -26.47 -13.63
C SER A 105 -5.65 -26.36 -13.55
N PHE A 106 -5.19 -25.25 -12.97
CA PHE A 106 -3.76 -24.99 -12.72
C PHE A 106 -3.38 -25.25 -11.25
N GLU A 107 -4.07 -26.20 -10.59
CA GLU A 107 -3.72 -26.67 -9.25
C GLU A 107 -2.56 -27.67 -9.30
#